data_AF-A0A524FYP4-F1
#
_entry.id   AF-A0A524FYP4-F1
#
_cell.length_a   1.000
_cell.length_b   1.000
_cell.length_c   1.000
_cell.angle_alpha   90.00
_cell.angle_beta   90.00
_cell.angle_gamma   90.00
#
_symmetry.space_group_name_H-M   'P 1'
#
loop_
_entity.id
_entity.type
_entity.pdbx_description
1 polymer ?
#
loop_
_entity_poly.entity_id
_entity_poly.type
_entity_poly.pdbx_seq_one_letter_code
_entity_poly.pdbx_strand_id
1 'polypeptide(L)'
;MLEVIKIKRVNFDISLPIKGMQKGKKYKVELNDDATFLEALAMVDKQELENPQGSLFPINEGYIHNYLQLFVNLEDNYIYDDVGIYAYGPDENGLMRKFNPIRDNVEFNVYPDSVIQLQPDVGC
;
A
#
# COMPACT_ATOMS: atom_id res chain seq x y z
N MET A 1 -33.59 -0.23 3.72
CA MET A 1 -32.48 -0.75 4.55
C MET A 1 -31.30 0.18 4.32
N LEU A 2 -30.81 0.86 5.36
CA LEU A 2 -29.53 1.57 5.25
C LEU A 2 -28.44 0.51 5.30
N GLU A 3 -27.69 0.38 4.22
CA GLU A 3 -26.55 -0.51 4.13
C GLU A 3 -25.48 -0.01 5.11
N VAL A 4 -25.13 -0.83 6.10
CA VAL A 4 -24.06 -0.47 7.06
C VAL A 4 -22.74 -0.65 6.32
N ILE A 5 -22.16 0.45 5.85
CA ILE A 5 -20.82 0.44 5.26
C ILE A 5 -19.84 0.06 6.37
N LYS A 6 -19.29 -1.16 6.28
CA LYS A 6 -18.21 -1.60 7.17
C LYS A 6 -16.91 -1.00 6.64
N ILE A 7 -16.19 -0.31 7.52
CA ILE A 7 -14.93 0.36 7.21
C ILE A 7 -13.82 -0.32 7.99
N LYS A 8 -12.69 -0.61 7.34
CA LYS A 8 -11.45 -1.08 7.95
C LYS A 8 -10.35 -0.04 7.78
N ARG A 9 -9.30 -0.17 8.60
CA ARG A 9 -8.09 0.63 8.52
C ARG A 9 -6.94 -0.20 7.99
N VAL A 10 -6.10 0.39 7.15
CA VAL A 10 -4.86 -0.23 6.70
C VAL A 10 -3.73 0.78 6.87
N ASN A 11 -2.57 0.31 7.30
CA ASN A 11 -1.38 1.12 7.49
C ASN A 11 -0.40 0.82 6.34
N PHE A 12 -0.02 1.85 5.58
CA PHE A 12 1.08 1.77 4.63
C PHE A 12 2.31 2.43 5.22
N ASP A 13 3.47 1.80 5.05
CA ASP A 13 4.76 2.35 5.41
C ASP A 13 5.68 2.27 4.20
N ILE A 14 5.83 3.39 3.51
CA ILE A 14 6.68 3.49 2.32
C ILE A 14 8.02 3.98 2.78
N SER A 15 9.06 3.15 2.68
CA SER A 15 10.42 3.48 3.12
C SER A 15 11.39 3.43 1.95
N LEU A 16 12.18 4.48 1.78
CA LEU A 16 13.20 4.57 0.74
C LEU A 16 14.59 4.33 1.35
N PRO A 17 15.21 3.15 1.14
CA PRO A 17 16.56 2.88 1.65
C PRO A 17 17.63 3.51 0.74
N ILE A 18 17.53 4.80 0.43
CA ILE A 18 18.56 5.52 -0.35
C ILE A 18 19.59 6.10 0.64
N LYS A 19 20.89 5.82 0.43
CA LYS A 19 21.99 6.38 1.23
C LYS A 19 21.84 7.92 1.33
N GLY A 20 21.51 8.42 2.51
CA GLY A 20 21.41 9.85 2.82
C GLY A 20 19.98 10.43 2.93
N MET A 21 18.94 9.69 2.53
CA MET A 21 17.54 10.06 2.75
C MET A 21 16.76 8.89 3.36
N GLN A 22 16.90 8.70 4.68
CA GLN A 22 16.01 7.80 5.44
C GLN A 22 14.64 8.46 5.70
N LYS A 23 13.96 8.93 4.65
CA LYS A 23 12.61 9.48 4.79
C LYS A 23 11.63 8.50 4.17
N GLY A 24 11.02 7.69 5.04
CA GLY A 24 9.77 7.01 4.72
C GLY A 24 8.57 7.85 5.13
N LYS A 25 7.38 7.43 4.69
CA LYS A 25 6.10 8.06 5.03
C LYS A 25 5.09 6.98 5.35
N LYS A 26 4.34 7.23 6.43
CA LYS A 26 3.29 6.36 6.89
C LYS A 26 1.94 6.94 6.49
N TYR A 27 1.10 6.09 5.90
CA TYR A 27 -0.27 6.43 5.57
C TYR A 27 -1.20 5.57 6.40
N LYS A 28 -2.31 6.20 6.81
CA LYS A 28 -3.45 5.50 7.38
C LYS A 28 -4.59 5.73 6.41
N VAL A 29 -5.11 4.66 5.85
CA VAL A 29 -6.24 4.72 4.91
C VAL A 29 -7.45 4.03 5.53
N GLU A 30 -8.61 4.64 5.35
CA GLU A 30 -9.90 4.08 5.72
C GLU A 30 -10.58 3.59 4.44
N LEU A 31 -10.99 2.33 4.43
CA LEU A 31 -11.43 1.59 3.25
C LEU A 31 -12.68 0.78 3.58
N ASN A 32 -13.46 0.40 2.58
CA ASN A 32 -14.51 -0.59 2.78
C ASN A 32 -13.91 -1.93 3.24
N ASP A 33 -14.69 -2.71 3.99
CA ASP A 33 -14.25 -3.99 4.56
C ASP A 33 -13.83 -5.02 3.50
N ASP A 34 -14.42 -4.95 2.31
CA ASP A 34 -14.11 -5.77 1.15
C ASP A 34 -12.95 -5.25 0.30
N ALA A 35 -12.37 -4.10 0.65
CA ALA A 35 -11.40 -3.42 -0.20
C ALA A 35 -10.12 -4.23 -0.45
N THR A 36 -9.63 -4.19 -1.69
CA THR A 36 -8.41 -4.88 -2.12
C THR A 36 -7.15 -4.06 -1.85
N PHE A 37 -6.00 -4.65 -2.15
CA PHE A 37 -4.71 -3.97 -2.08
C PHE A 37 -4.63 -2.76 -3.03
N LEU A 38 -5.23 -2.87 -4.22
CA LEU A 38 -5.26 -1.78 -5.20
C LEU A 38 -6.07 -0.59 -4.72
N GLU A 39 -7.25 -0.84 -4.13
CA GLU A 39 -8.09 0.23 -3.57
C GLU A 39 -7.39 0.91 -2.39
N ALA A 40 -6.65 0.14 -1.59
CA ALA A 40 -5.86 0.64 -0.49
C ALA A 40 -4.72 1.58 -0.99
N LEU A 41 -4.03 1.22 -2.07
CA LEU A 41 -3.03 2.07 -2.73
C LEU A 41 -3.65 3.30 -3.41
N ALA A 42 -4.81 3.17 -4.05
CA ALA A 42 -5.52 4.30 -4.66
C ALA A 42 -5.90 5.38 -3.63
N MET A 43 -6.15 4.97 -2.38
CA MET A 43 -6.36 5.93 -1.28
C MET A 43 -5.09 6.63 -0.83
N VAL A 44 -3.93 5.98 -0.94
CA VAL A 44 -2.62 6.64 -0.75
C VAL A 44 -2.42 7.70 -1.84
N ASP A 45 -2.71 7.35 -3.09
CA ASP A 45 -2.66 8.29 -4.22
C ASP A 45 -3.55 9.51 -4.02
N LYS A 46 -4.78 9.29 -3.57
CA LYS A 46 -5.70 10.37 -3.24
C LYS A 46 -5.12 11.31 -2.16
N GLN A 47 -4.54 10.76 -1.10
CA GLN A 47 -3.92 11.57 -0.04
C GLN A 47 -2.73 12.40 -0.55
N GLU A 48 -1.96 11.88 -1.51
CA GLU A 48 -0.83 12.61 -2.09
C GLU A 48 -1.25 13.69 -3.08
N LEU A 49 -2.30 13.46 -3.86
CA LEU A 49 -2.90 14.48 -4.72
C LEU A 49 -3.49 15.63 -3.90
N GLU A 50 -4.07 15.35 -2.73
CA GLU A 50 -4.60 16.38 -1.82
C GLU A 50 -3.49 17.16 -1.10
N ASN A 51 -2.28 16.60 -0.95
CA ASN A 51 -1.14 17.28 -0.34
C ASN A 51 0.20 17.01 -1.06
N PRO A 52 0.40 17.55 -2.28
CA PRO A 52 1.56 17.20 -3.12
C PRO A 52 2.91 17.60 -2.51
N GLN A 53 2.94 18.62 -1.65
CA GLN A 53 4.15 19.10 -0.99
C GLN A 53 4.72 18.11 0.04
N GLY A 54 3.88 17.20 0.54
CA GLY A 54 4.27 16.18 1.49
C GLY A 54 4.68 14.85 0.86
N SER A 55 4.67 14.75 -0.47
CA SER A 55 4.87 13.47 -1.17
C SER A 55 6.33 13.01 -1.10
N LEU A 56 6.54 11.70 -0.86
CA LEU A 56 7.87 11.10 -0.96
C LEU A 56 8.41 11.15 -2.38
N PHE A 57 7.53 10.90 -3.35
CA PHE A 57 7.82 10.98 -4.77
C PHE A 57 7.08 12.17 -5.38
N PRO A 58 7.77 13.09 -6.07
CA PRO A 58 7.07 14.16 -6.76
C PRO A 58 6.18 13.55 -7.86
N ILE A 59 4.86 13.61 -7.66
CA ILE A 59 3.89 13.26 -8.70
C ILE A 59 3.96 14.39 -9.74
N ASN A 60 4.49 14.08 -10.91
CA ASN A 60 4.61 15.02 -12.02
C ASN A 60 4.28 14.30 -13.33
N GLU A 61 3.80 15.05 -14.32
CA GLU A 61 3.32 14.51 -15.61
C GLU A 61 4.41 13.81 -16.46
N GLY A 62 5.66 13.74 -15.98
CA GLY A 62 6.79 13.19 -16.73
C GLY A 62 7.46 11.94 -16.15
N TYR A 63 7.23 11.58 -14.88
CA TYR A 63 7.96 10.47 -14.24
C TYR A 63 7.09 9.52 -13.41
N ILE A 64 6.23 10.03 -12.52
CA ILE A 64 5.39 9.20 -11.64
C ILE A 64 3.98 9.79 -11.68
N HIS A 65 3.05 9.07 -12.31
CA HIS A 65 1.67 9.53 -12.41
C HIS A 65 0.85 9.19 -11.16
N ASN A 66 1.23 8.12 -10.46
CA ASN A 66 0.67 7.71 -9.17
C ASN A 66 1.60 6.67 -8.49
N TYR A 67 1.41 6.44 -7.20
CA TYR A 67 2.10 5.45 -6.39
C TYR A 67 1.72 4.01 -6.79
N LEU A 68 0.51 3.75 -7.29
CA LEU A 68 0.13 2.42 -7.80
C LEU A 68 1.17 1.84 -8.77
N GLN A 69 1.65 2.67 -9.70
CA GLN A 69 2.68 2.30 -10.69
C GLN A 69 4.02 1.91 -10.09
N LEU A 70 4.33 2.35 -8.86
CA LEU A 70 5.58 2.01 -8.17
C LEU A 70 5.54 0.61 -7.55
N PHE A 71 4.34 0.02 -7.40
CA PHE A 71 4.17 -1.21 -6.63
C PHE A 71 3.56 -2.35 -7.44
N VAL A 72 2.75 -2.03 -8.45
CA VAL A 72 1.99 -3.03 -9.20
C VAL A 72 2.18 -2.82 -10.70
N ASN A 73 2.45 -3.91 -11.40
CA ASN A 73 2.23 -4.00 -12.83
C ASN A 73 0.75 -4.36 -13.06
N LEU A 74 -0.06 -3.36 -13.44
CA LEU A 74 -1.49 -3.55 -13.66
C LEU A 74 -1.79 -4.31 -14.96
N GLU A 75 -0.89 -4.30 -15.94
CA GLU A 75 -1.08 -5.03 -17.21
C GLU A 75 -0.98 -6.53 -16.99
N ASP A 76 0.02 -6.95 -16.20
CA ASP A 76 0.29 -8.36 -15.90
C ASP A 76 -0.29 -8.81 -14.54
N ASN A 77 -0.96 -7.92 -13.81
CA ASN A 77 -1.60 -8.15 -12.52
C ASN A 77 -0.68 -8.77 -11.44
N TYR A 78 0.52 -8.23 -11.26
CA TYR A 78 1.45 -8.67 -10.23
C TYR A 78 2.12 -7.50 -9.49
N ILE A 79 2.58 -7.77 -8.27
CA ILE A 79 3.35 -6.82 -7.46
C ILE A 79 4.83 -7.02 -7.75
N TYR A 80 5.57 -5.96 -8.03
CA TYR A 80 6.99 -6.08 -8.36
C TYR A 80 7.79 -6.80 -7.27
N ASP A 81 8.76 -7.60 -7.67
CA ASP A 81 9.54 -8.45 -6.75
C ASP A 81 10.31 -7.63 -5.71
N ASP A 82 10.73 -6.43 -6.10
CA ASP A 82 11.43 -5.47 -5.25
C ASP A 82 10.54 -4.87 -4.16
N VAL A 83 9.22 -5.02 -4.22
CA VAL A 83 8.28 -4.50 -3.21
C VAL A 83 8.21 -5.43 -2.01
N GLY A 84 8.70 -4.96 -0.86
CA GLY A 84 8.74 -5.75 0.39
C GLY A 84 7.41 -5.96 1.13
N ILE A 85 6.57 -6.92 0.71
CA ILE A 85 5.32 -7.29 1.42
C ILE A 85 5.55 -8.37 2.50
N TYR A 86 5.03 -8.16 3.71
CA TYR A 86 5.04 -9.17 4.76
C TYR A 86 4.18 -10.39 4.42
N ALA A 87 4.74 -11.58 4.63
CA ALA A 87 4.06 -12.87 4.44
C ALA A 87 2.90 -13.12 5.42
N TYR A 88 2.79 -12.32 6.50
CA TYR A 88 1.76 -12.43 7.51
C TYR A 88 1.04 -11.10 7.73
N GLY A 89 -0.25 -11.17 7.99
CA GLY A 89 -1.12 -10.08 8.44
C GLY A 89 -1.75 -10.38 9.81
N PRO A 90 -2.47 -9.40 10.39
CA PRO A 90 -3.02 -9.50 11.74
C PRO A 90 -4.19 -10.48 11.82
N ASP A 91 -4.25 -11.23 12.93
CA ASP A 91 -5.40 -12.05 13.33
C ASP A 91 -6.46 -11.23 14.08
N GLU A 92 -7.52 -11.88 14.57
CA GLU A 92 -8.62 -11.23 15.32
C GLU A 92 -8.14 -10.54 16.61
N ASN A 93 -6.94 -10.88 17.10
CA ASN A 93 -6.32 -10.27 18.28
C ASN A 93 -5.24 -9.25 17.91
N GLY A 94 -5.10 -8.90 16.63
CA GLY A 94 -4.09 -7.97 16.12
C GLY A 94 -2.68 -8.56 16.03
N LEU A 95 -2.51 -9.89 16.10
CA LEU A 95 -1.20 -10.55 16.05
C LEU A 95 -0.88 -10.99 14.61
N MET A 96 0.35 -10.74 14.14
CA MET A 96 0.80 -11.03 12.76
C MET A 96 0.96 -12.55 12.51
N ARG A 97 -0.17 -13.25 12.33
CA ARG A 97 -0.24 -14.72 12.27
C ARG A 97 -1.05 -15.26 11.09
N LYS A 98 -1.88 -14.44 10.45
CA LYS A 98 -2.64 -14.86 9.26
C LYS A 98 -1.74 -14.80 8.05
N PHE A 99 -1.72 -15.85 7.23
CA PHE A 99 -1.00 -15.80 5.96
C PHE A 99 -1.55 -14.69 5.07
N ASN A 100 -0.67 -13.92 4.46
CA ASN A 100 -1.00 -12.79 3.61
C ASN A 100 -0.74 -13.13 2.13
N PRO A 101 -1.77 -13.47 1.35
CA PRO A 101 -1.62 -13.92 -0.03
C PRO A 101 -1.53 -12.77 -1.05
N ILE A 102 -1.39 -11.51 -0.62
CA ILE A 102 -1.40 -10.34 -1.51
C ILE A 102 -0.38 -10.45 -2.65
N ARG A 103 0.80 -11.05 -2.41
CA ARG A 103 1.81 -11.25 -3.45
C ARG A 103 1.34 -12.21 -4.55
N ASP A 104 0.57 -13.23 -4.20
CA ASP A 104 0.06 -14.23 -5.13
C ASP A 104 -1.29 -13.81 -5.74
N ASN A 105 -2.00 -12.88 -5.10
CA ASN A 105 -3.30 -12.38 -5.51
C ASN A 105 -3.46 -10.90 -5.13
N VAL A 106 -3.23 -10.01 -6.10
CA VAL A 106 -3.34 -8.55 -5.93
C VAL A 106 -4.77 -8.11 -5.61
N GLU A 107 -5.77 -8.88 -6.03
CA GLU A 107 -7.19 -8.66 -5.74
C GLU A 107 -7.61 -9.19 -4.35
N PHE A 108 -6.65 -9.62 -3.53
CA PHE A 108 -6.95 -10.08 -2.18
C PHE A 108 -7.53 -8.96 -1.31
N ASN A 109 -8.61 -9.28 -0.60
CA ASN A 109 -9.20 -8.42 0.42
C ASN A 109 -8.22 -8.26 1.60
N VAL A 110 -7.62 -7.09 1.72
CA VAL A 110 -6.59 -6.81 2.74
C VAL A 110 -7.18 -6.93 4.14
N TYR A 111 -6.48 -7.62 5.05
CA TYR A 111 -6.95 -7.73 6.42
C TYR A 111 -6.99 -6.34 7.11
N PRO A 112 -7.97 -6.08 7.99
CA PRO A 112 -7.96 -4.90 8.85
C PRO A 112 -6.65 -4.78 9.64
N ASP A 113 -6.17 -3.56 9.83
CA ASP A 113 -4.94 -3.19 10.54
C ASP A 113 -3.65 -3.77 9.94
N SER A 114 -3.70 -4.29 8.71
CA SER A 114 -2.51 -4.73 7.98
C SER A 114 -1.48 -3.61 7.90
N VAL A 115 -0.21 -3.99 8.05
CA VAL A 115 0.93 -3.11 7.78
C VAL A 115 1.54 -3.56 6.45
N ILE A 116 1.36 -2.73 5.43
CA ILE A 116 1.99 -2.93 4.14
C ILE A 116 3.24 -2.07 4.13
N GLN A 117 4.39 -2.72 4.23
CA GLN A 117 5.66 -2.05 3.99
C GLN A 117 5.96 -2.07 2.50
N LEU A 118 6.42 -0.95 1.98
CA LEU A 118 6.82 -0.81 0.60
C LEU A 118 8.24 -0.25 0.61
N GLN A 119 9.19 -1.10 0.25
CA GLN A 119 10.58 -0.71 0.05
C GLN A 119 10.84 -0.94 -1.43
N PRO A 120 10.96 0.09 -2.28
CA PRO A 120 11.53 -0.15 -3.59
C PRO A 120 13.00 -0.53 -3.38
N ASP A 121 13.37 -1.73 -3.81
CA ASP A 121 14.79 -2.12 -3.80
C ASP A 121 15.54 -1.16 -4.73
N VAL A 122 16.51 -0.45 -4.16
CA VAL A 122 17.41 0.42 -4.92
C VAL A 122 18.47 -0.48 -5.54
N GLY A 123 18.07 -1.37 -6.46
CA GLY A 123 18.86 -2.42 -7.11
C GLY A 123 20.33 -2.48 -6.69
N CYS A 124 20.69 -3.55 -5.97
CA CYS A 124 22.05 -3.76 -5.45
C CYS A 124 23.15 -3.65 -6.52
#